data_AF-A0A3M2BTB6-F1
#
_entry.id   AF-A0A3M2BTB6-F1
#
_cell.length_a   1.000
_cell.length_b   1.000
_cell.length_c   1.000
_cell.angle_alpha   90.00
_cell.angle_beta   90.00
_cell.angle_gamma   90.00
#
_symmetry.space_group_name_H-M   'P 1'
#
loop_
_entity.id
_entity.type
_entity.pdbx_description
1 polymer ?
#
loop_
_entity_poly.entity_id
_entity_poly.type
_entity_poly.pdbx_seq_one_letter_code
_entity_poly.pdbx_strand_id
1 'polypeptide(L)'
;MRTTLTLDDDLARELKELAYRRGTSFKATVNQTLRIGLAAGGTAAKPRRYRVKPSSLGGTRPGVDLDRTLRLADRLEDEAIAHKIELRK
;
A
#
# COMPACT_ATOMS: atom_id res chain seq x y z
N MET A 1 34.30 -10.58 9.18
CA MET A 1 35.14 -11.49 8.37
C MET A 1 35.77 -10.71 7.22
N ARG A 2 37.02 -11.03 6.84
CA ARG A 2 37.67 -10.51 5.63
C ARG A 2 37.55 -11.59 4.55
N THR A 3 36.96 -11.23 3.42
CA THR A 3 36.72 -12.12 2.30
C THR A 3 37.23 -11.45 1.04
N THR A 4 37.88 -12.19 0.16
CA THR A 4 38.22 -11.75 -1.19
C THR A 4 37.18 -12.34 -2.14
N LEU A 5 36.54 -11.48 -2.93
CA LEU A 5 35.52 -11.86 -3.91
C LEU A 5 35.90 -11.22 -5.24
N THR A 6 35.81 -12.00 -6.32
CA THR A 6 35.93 -11.49 -7.68
C THR A 6 34.57 -10.95 -8.13
N LEU A 7 34.55 -9.75 -8.71
CA LEU A 7 33.38 -9.12 -9.30
C LEU A 7 33.65 -8.86 -10.78
N ASP A 8 32.63 -9.03 -11.61
CA ASP A 8 32.69 -8.59 -13.01
C ASP A 8 32.91 -7.07 -13.07
N ASP A 9 33.61 -6.61 -14.10
CA ASP A 9 34.06 -5.22 -14.21
C ASP A 9 32.89 -4.22 -14.27
N ASP A 10 31.80 -4.60 -14.93
CA ASP A 10 30.56 -3.84 -15.01
C ASP A 10 29.88 -3.71 -13.65
N LEU A 11 29.74 -4.82 -12.92
CA LEU A 11 29.17 -4.85 -11.58
C LEU A 11 30.01 -4.03 -10.59
N ALA A 12 31.34 -4.14 -10.67
CA ALA A 12 32.25 -3.36 -9.84
C ALA A 12 32.10 -1.85 -10.11
N ARG A 13 31.92 -1.45 -11.38
CA ARG A 13 31.65 -0.06 -11.77
C ARG A 13 30.31 0.42 -11.21
N GLU A 14 29.24 -0.33 -11.40
CA GLU A 14 27.91 0.03 -10.90
C GLU A 14 27.89 0.20 -9.37
N LEU A 15 28.57 -0.68 -8.64
CA LEU A 15 28.68 -0.60 -7.18
C LEU A 15 29.50 0.61 -6.73
N LYS A 16 30.54 1.02 -7.48
CA LYS A 16 31.30 2.25 -7.22
C LYS A 16 30.46 3.49 -7.44
N GLU A 17 29.72 3.55 -8.55
CA GLU A 17 28.80 4.66 -8.84
C GLU A 17 27.69 4.76 -7.78
N LEU A 18 27.14 3.61 -7.36
CA LEU A 18 26.15 3.56 -6.30
C LEU A 18 26.70 4.08 -4.96
N ALA A 19 27.93 3.70 -4.62
CA ALA A 19 28.62 4.16 -3.42
C ALA A 19 28.83 5.69 -3.46
N TYR A 20 29.29 6.21 -4.60
CA TYR A 20 29.45 7.65 -4.84
C TYR A 20 28.14 8.41 -4.68
N ARG A 21 27.08 7.98 -5.37
CA ARG A 21 25.75 8.62 -5.30
C ARG A 21 25.17 8.63 -3.89
N ARG A 22 25.44 7.60 -3.10
CA ARG A 22 24.95 7.48 -1.72
C ARG A 22 25.85 8.15 -0.68
N GLY A 23 27.05 8.61 -1.06
CA GLY A 23 28.03 9.13 -0.12
C GLY A 23 28.49 8.08 0.92
N THR A 24 28.52 6.80 0.54
CA THR A 24 28.90 5.70 1.46
C THR A 24 30.15 4.98 0.96
N SER A 25 30.83 4.26 1.85
CA SER A 25 32.00 3.46 1.44
C SER A 25 31.59 2.31 0.51
N PHE A 26 32.51 1.91 -0.39
CA PHE A 26 32.31 0.76 -1.29
C PHE A 26 31.91 -0.51 -0.52
N LYS A 27 32.61 -0.81 0.59
CA LYS A 27 32.29 -1.93 1.49
C LYS A 27 30.86 -1.86 2.04
N ALA A 28 30.41 -0.68 2.48
CA ALA A 28 29.06 -0.52 3.03
C ALA A 28 28.01 -0.75 1.93
N THR A 29 28.25 -0.22 0.74
CA THR A 29 27.38 -0.41 -0.43
C THR A 29 27.29 -1.88 -0.83
N VAL A 30 28.43 -2.57 -1.00
CA VAL A 30 28.47 -4.00 -1.34
C VAL A 30 27.68 -4.83 -0.33
N ASN A 31 27.97 -4.67 0.96
CA ASN A 31 27.29 -5.44 2.01
C ASN A 31 25.79 -5.15 2.03
N GLN A 32 25.37 -3.90 1.84
CA GLN A 32 23.95 -3.55 1.84
C GLN A 32 23.23 -4.14 0.63
N THR A 33 23.83 -4.05 -0.56
CA THR A 33 23.28 -4.64 -1.78
C THR A 33 23.13 -6.15 -1.63
N LEU A 34 24.15 -6.85 -1.10
CA LEU A 34 24.07 -8.30 -0.85
C LEU A 34 22.98 -8.66 0.16
N ARG A 35 22.82 -7.90 1.26
CA ARG A 35 21.73 -8.15 2.23
C ARG A 35 20.35 -8.01 1.60
N ILE A 36 20.15 -6.96 0.79
CA ILE A 36 18.89 -6.75 0.07
C ILE A 36 18.64 -7.91 -0.91
N GLY A 37 19.66 -8.31 -1.67
CA GLY A 37 19.55 -9.43 -2.61
C GLY A 37 19.22 -10.76 -1.91
N LEU A 38 19.86 -11.07 -0.79
CA LEU A 38 19.58 -12.26 0.01
C LEU A 38 18.18 -12.23 0.63
N ALA A 39 17.72 -11.06 1.10
CA ALA A 39 16.36 -10.88 1.61
C ALA A 39 15.30 -11.03 0.51
N ALA A 40 15.57 -10.54 -0.71
CA ALA A 40 14.69 -10.68 -1.86
C ALA A 40 14.65 -12.12 -2.42
N GLY A 41 15.77 -12.85 -2.34
CA GLY A 41 15.87 -14.25 -2.78
C GLY A 41 15.16 -15.25 -1.86
N GLY A 42 14.89 -14.88 -0.61
CA GLY A 42 14.29 -15.74 0.41
C GLY A 42 12.78 -15.94 0.30
N THR A 43 12.21 -15.95 -0.90
CA THR A 43 10.78 -15.73 -1.20
C THR A 43 10.42 -14.24 -1.20
N ALA A 44 10.51 -13.60 -2.36
CA ALA A 44 9.57 -12.53 -2.67
C ALA A 44 8.18 -13.16 -2.54
N ALA A 45 7.56 -13.07 -1.36
CA ALA A 45 6.20 -13.51 -1.13
C ALA A 45 5.38 -12.83 -2.22
N LYS A 46 4.96 -13.62 -3.22
CA LYS A 46 4.22 -13.13 -4.38
C LYS A 46 3.14 -12.21 -3.82
N PRO A 47 3.09 -10.92 -4.19
CA PRO A 47 2.19 -9.98 -3.54
C PRO A 47 0.81 -10.60 -3.56
N ARG A 48 0.27 -10.91 -2.37
CA ARG A 48 -1.03 -11.58 -2.28
C ARG A 48 -2.01 -10.66 -3.00
N ARG A 49 -2.66 -11.20 -4.03
CA ARG A 49 -3.71 -10.45 -4.74
C ARG A 49 -4.67 -9.91 -3.70
N TYR A 50 -4.84 -8.59 -3.71
CA TYR A 50 -5.81 -7.93 -2.84
C TYR A 50 -7.19 -8.56 -3.10
N ARG A 51 -7.88 -8.94 -2.03
CA ARG A 51 -9.25 -9.47 -2.09
C ARG A 51 -10.11 -8.64 -1.15
N VAL A 52 -11.21 -8.11 -1.68
CA VAL A 52 -12.26 -7.48 -0.88
C VAL A 52 -13.07 -8.58 -0.20
N LYS A 53 -13.40 -8.39 1.08
CA LYS A 53 -14.45 -9.15 1.77
C LYS A 53 -15.71 -8.29 1.76
N PRO A 54 -16.61 -8.44 0.77
CA PRO A 54 -17.82 -7.64 0.72
C PRO A 54 -18.74 -8.03 1.89
N SER A 55 -19.43 -7.03 2.43
CA SER A 55 -20.55 -7.23 3.35
C SER A 55 -21.86 -7.11 2.57
N SER A 56 -22.84 -7.94 2.89
CA SER A 56 -24.19 -7.79 2.32
C SER A 56 -24.85 -6.56 2.92
N LEU A 57 -25.28 -5.63 2.06
CA LEU A 57 -26.12 -4.47 2.45
C LEU A 57 -27.63 -4.78 2.33
N GLY A 58 -27.98 -6.02 2.00
CA GLY A 58 -29.36 -6.42 1.68
C GLY A 58 -29.77 -6.05 0.24
N GLY A 59 -31.05 -6.29 -0.05
CA GLY A 59 -31.66 -5.91 -1.33
C GLY A 59 -32.18 -4.47 -1.32
N THR A 60 -32.44 -3.92 -2.50
CA THR A 60 -33.08 -2.62 -2.65
C THR A 60 -34.54 -2.69 -2.18
N ARG A 61 -35.04 -1.59 -1.62
CA ARG A 61 -36.45 -1.49 -1.22
C ARG A 61 -37.29 -0.99 -2.39
N PRO A 62 -38.43 -1.63 -2.72
CA PRO A 62 -39.35 -1.12 -3.73
C PRO A 62 -39.76 0.32 -3.43
N GLY A 63 -39.80 1.16 -4.47
CA GLY A 63 -40.16 2.58 -4.34
C GLY A 63 -39.03 3.51 -3.88
N VAL A 64 -37.83 2.98 -3.60
CA VAL A 64 -36.63 3.81 -3.35
C VAL A 64 -35.86 3.98 -4.65
N ASP A 65 -35.87 5.22 -5.17
CA ASP A 65 -35.06 5.60 -6.33
C ASP A 65 -33.59 5.77 -5.90
N LEU A 66 -32.75 4.82 -6.29
CA LEU A 66 -31.32 4.84 -6.02
C LEU A 66 -30.51 5.59 -7.08
N ASP A 67 -31.10 5.88 -8.26
CA ASP A 67 -30.45 6.68 -9.31
C ASP A 67 -30.35 8.15 -8.89
N ARG A 68 -31.18 8.59 -7.94
CA ARG A 68 -31.15 9.93 -7.34
C ARG A 68 -30.65 9.91 -5.89
N THR A 69 -29.51 9.24 -5.66
CA THR A 69 -29.00 8.92 -4.31
C THR A 69 -28.77 10.14 -3.43
N LEU A 70 -28.33 11.27 -3.98
CA LEU A 70 -28.10 12.51 -3.21
C LEU A 70 -29.41 13.04 -2.61
N ARG A 71 -30.50 13.08 -3.38
CA ARG A 71 -31.80 13.53 -2.87
C ARG A 71 -32.34 12.61 -1.79
N LEU A 72 -32.08 11.31 -1.92
CA LEU A 72 -32.42 10.33 -0.89
C LEU A 72 -31.62 10.59 0.39
N ALA A 73 -30.32 10.90 0.28
CA ALA A 73 -29.47 11.24 1.41
C ALA A 73 -29.97 12.52 2.12
N ASP A 74 -30.25 13.59 1.38
CA ASP A 74 -30.76 14.86 1.91
C ASP A 74 -32.04 14.63 2.74
N ARG A 75 -32.99 13.87 2.19
CA ARG A 75 -34.25 13.56 2.88
C ARG A 75 -34.01 12.75 4.17
N LEU A 76 -33.13 11.76 4.15
CA LEU A 76 -32.82 10.95 5.34
C LEU A 76 -32.14 11.79 6.43
N GLU A 77 -31.31 12.75 6.04
CA GLU A 77 -30.68 13.69 6.96
C GLU A 77 -31.71 14.64 7.58
N ASP A 78 -32.60 15.23 6.77
CA ASP A 78 -33.68 16.09 7.25
C ASP A 78 -34.59 15.36 8.27
N GLU A 79 -34.99 14.11 7.97
CA GLU A 79 -35.78 13.28 8.89
C GLU A 79 -35.06 13.02 10.22
N ALA A 80 -33.76 12.71 10.17
CA ALA A 80 -32.96 12.48 11.36
C ALA A 80 -32.78 13.76 12.20
N ILE A 81 -32.61 14.91 11.55
CA ILE A 81 -32.51 16.22 12.23
C ILE A 81 -33.83 16.57 12.89
N ALA A 82 -34.96 16.44 12.18
CA ALA A 82 -36.29 16.70 12.73
C ALA A 82 -36.55 15.83 13.97
N HIS A 83 -36.26 14.53 13.87
CA HIS A 83 -36.42 13.60 14.99
C HIS A 83 -35.53 13.97 16.20
N LYS A 84 -34.30 14.41 15.95
CA LYS A 84 -33.38 14.86 17.00
C LYS A 84 -33.91 16.11 17.71
N ILE A 85 -34.43 17.08 16.96
CA ILE A 85 -35.05 18.31 17.49
C ILE A 85 -36.28 17.96 18.36
N GLU A 86 -37.15 17.06 17.91
CA GLU A 86 -38.31 16.58 18.67
C GLU A 86 -37.91 15.95 20.00
N LEU A 87 -36.81 15.19 20.02
CA LEU A 87 -36.25 14.57 21.22
C LEU A 87 -35.51 15.54 22.15
N ARG A 88 -35.41 16.84 21.80
CA ARG A 88 -34.63 17.87 22.51
C ARG A 88 -33.19 17.43 22.82
N LYS A 89 -32.54 16.74 21.89
CA LYS A 89 -31.11 16.37 21.92
C LYS A 89 -30.35 17.09 20.81
#